data_AF-A0A0Q3PII6-F1
#
_entry.id   AF-A0A0Q3PII6-F1
#
_cell.length_a   1.000
_cell.length_b   1.000
_cell.length_c   1.000
_cell.angle_alpha   90.00
_cell.angle_beta   90.00
_cell.angle_gamma   90.00
#
_symmetry.space_group_name_H-M   'P 1'
#
loop_
_entity.id
_entity.type
_entity.pdbx_description
1 polymer ?
#
loop_
_entity_poly.entity_id
_entity_poly.type
_entity_poly.pdbx_seq_one_letter_code
_entity_poly.pdbx_strand_id
1 'polypeptide(L)'
;MALEGPAERRDEVQVAMGNGNGVAPLQVSRPAGRPAAATAPYADRRLRLNPNAEHKPQDYSDVRGEYAPAVYSALERHLPPSLLDADRGVKLHFMRDILARYWPQGERNKVQRHKEYRQRILHLYKPLHEELYNMHPSAFFLPTFLEAVSSNSEESFRSIMTEPIPGVYSFAMLQPAFCEMLLEEVENFEKWVHAMKFKIMRPNTMNKYGAVLDDFGLEAMLNQFMEQFIAPISRVFYAEVGGGTLDSHHAFVVEYGKDRDVEL
;
A
#
# COMPACT_ATOMS: atom_id res chain seq x y z
N MET A 1 33.35 29.22 -37.27
CA MET A 1 32.37 30.28 -36.97
C MET A 1 31.14 29.55 -36.46
N ALA A 2 30.95 29.26 -35.16
CA ALA A 2 30.87 30.12 -33.97
C ALA A 2 29.62 31.03 -33.94
N LEU A 3 28.93 30.97 -32.79
CA LEU A 3 27.79 31.74 -32.24
C LEU A 3 26.40 31.11 -32.48
N GLU A 4 25.82 30.35 -31.53
CA GLU A 4 25.17 30.72 -30.22
C GLU A 4 23.87 31.53 -30.41
N GLY A 5 22.73 31.27 -29.75
CA GLY A 5 22.44 30.50 -28.53
C GLY A 5 20.91 30.31 -28.33
N PRO A 6 20.44 29.82 -27.16
CA PRO A 6 19.42 28.77 -27.08
C PRO A 6 18.03 29.23 -26.59
N ALA A 7 16.98 28.51 -27.00
CA ALA A 7 15.65 28.60 -26.39
C ALA A 7 15.54 27.60 -25.22
N GLU A 8 15.03 28.12 -24.11
CA GLU A 8 15.05 27.57 -22.76
C GLU A 8 14.43 26.18 -22.63
N ARG A 9 15.20 25.26 -22.03
CA ARG A 9 14.68 24.04 -21.40
C ARG A 9 14.01 24.44 -20.10
N ARG A 10 12.71 24.15 -19.96
CA ARG A 10 12.06 24.14 -18.66
C ARG A 10 12.55 22.94 -17.88
N ASP A 11 13.28 23.20 -16.80
CA ASP A 11 13.60 22.23 -15.76
C ASP A 11 12.29 21.77 -15.10
N GLU A 12 11.86 20.54 -15.41
CA GLU A 12 10.94 19.81 -14.56
C GLU A 12 11.72 19.21 -13.40
N VAL A 13 11.40 19.68 -12.19
CA VAL A 13 11.95 19.18 -10.94
C VAL A 13 11.61 17.69 -10.79
N GLN A 14 12.59 16.84 -11.03
CA GLN A 14 12.57 15.42 -10.66
C GLN A 14 12.46 15.32 -9.14
N VAL A 15 11.30 14.88 -8.65
CA VAL A 15 11.13 14.49 -7.25
C VAL A 15 11.73 13.10 -7.09
N ALA A 16 12.97 13.06 -6.61
CA ALA A 16 13.64 11.84 -6.21
C ALA A 16 12.82 11.17 -5.09
N MET A 17 12.36 9.93 -5.33
CA MET A 17 11.88 9.05 -4.27
C MET A 17 13.10 8.50 -3.52
N GLY A 18 13.45 9.16 -2.41
CA GLY A 18 14.44 8.66 -1.47
C GLY A 18 13.78 7.91 -0.31
N ASN A 19 13.85 6.58 -0.33
CA ASN A 19 13.68 5.76 0.86
C ASN A 19 14.92 5.91 1.75
N GLY A 20 14.84 6.77 2.76
CA GLY A 20 15.92 7.00 3.72
C GLY A 20 15.59 6.37 5.08
N ASN A 21 16.25 5.25 5.39
CA ASN A 21 16.42 4.77 6.77
C ASN A 21 17.15 5.85 7.58
N GLY A 22 16.40 6.58 8.41
CA GLY A 22 16.91 7.67 9.24
C GLY A 22 17.43 7.17 10.58
N VAL A 23 18.74 6.92 10.66
CA VAL A 23 19.49 6.78 11.92
C VAL A 23 19.38 8.10 12.70
N ALA A 24 19.00 8.03 13.98
CA ALA A 24 18.85 9.19 14.86
C ALA A 24 20.22 9.90 15.07
N PRO A 25 20.32 11.25 14.96
CA PRO A 25 21.55 11.95 15.29
C PRO A 25 21.76 12.04 16.80
N LEU A 26 23.02 11.84 17.22
CA LEU A 26 23.52 11.96 18.59
C LEU A 26 23.30 13.37 19.17
N GLN A 27 22.94 13.40 20.46
CA GLN A 27 22.71 14.62 21.24
C GLN A 27 23.97 15.49 21.34
N VAL A 28 23.85 16.76 20.95
CA VAL A 28 24.86 17.80 21.20
C VAL A 28 24.44 18.65 22.40
N SER A 29 25.38 18.84 23.31
CA SER A 29 25.29 19.50 24.62
C SER A 29 24.80 20.96 24.54
N ARG A 30 23.87 21.33 25.44
CA ARG A 30 23.36 22.70 25.63
C ARG A 30 24.42 23.64 26.24
N PRO A 31 24.56 24.90 25.78
CA PRO A 31 25.09 25.96 26.62
C PRO A 31 23.96 26.63 27.42
N ALA A 32 24.29 26.98 28.66
CA ALA A 32 23.43 27.64 29.62
C ALA A 32 23.28 29.13 29.31
N GLY A 33 22.07 29.67 29.55
CA GLY A 33 21.86 31.10 29.75
C GLY A 33 21.06 31.80 28.65
N ARG A 34 19.73 31.85 28.81
CA ARG A 34 18.86 33.00 28.47
C ARG A 34 17.47 32.81 29.11
N PRO A 35 16.76 33.91 29.39
CA PRO A 35 15.83 34.03 30.52
C PRO A 35 14.57 33.18 30.32
N ALA A 36 13.86 32.93 31.42
CA ALA A 36 12.56 32.28 31.45
C ALA A 36 11.56 33.04 30.54
N ALA A 37 11.56 32.69 29.26
CA ALA A 37 10.49 33.03 28.35
C ALA A 37 9.28 32.22 28.78
N ALA A 38 8.17 32.94 28.96
CA ALA A 38 6.85 32.44 29.29
C ALA A 38 6.62 31.00 28.83
N THR A 39 6.28 30.14 29.78
CA THR A 39 5.75 28.80 29.53
C THR A 39 4.70 28.88 28.43
N ALA A 40 5.05 28.35 27.27
CA ALA A 40 4.22 28.37 26.08
C ALA A 40 2.84 27.76 26.37
N PRO A 41 1.73 28.34 25.87
CA PRO A 41 0.35 27.87 26.09
C PRO A 41 0.03 26.53 25.38
N TYR A 42 1.06 25.78 24.99
CA TYR A 42 0.95 24.55 24.20
C TYR A 42 1.18 23.26 25.02
N ALA A 43 1.61 23.37 26.28
CA ALA A 43 1.79 22.19 27.14
C ALA A 43 0.45 21.46 27.41
N ASP A 44 -0.65 22.21 27.48
CA ASP A 44 -2.01 21.72 27.75
C ASP A 44 -2.75 21.16 26.52
N ARG A 45 -2.08 21.11 25.37
CA ARG A 45 -2.65 20.64 24.09
C ARG A 45 -2.04 19.33 23.62
N ARG A 46 -1.57 18.48 24.54
CA ARG A 46 -1.08 17.14 24.22
C ARG A 46 -2.17 16.11 24.40
N LEU A 47 -2.25 15.17 23.46
CA LEU A 47 -3.09 13.99 23.63
C LEU A 47 -2.60 13.18 24.84
N ARG A 48 -3.54 12.63 25.57
CA ARG A 48 -3.30 11.65 26.62
C ARG A 48 -2.80 10.36 26.00
N LEU A 49 -1.81 9.74 26.64
CA LEU A 49 -1.29 8.43 26.22
C LEU A 49 -2.39 7.36 26.30
N ASN A 50 -3.16 7.37 27.38
CA ASN A 50 -4.24 6.42 27.62
C ASN A 50 -5.62 7.06 27.36
N PRO A 51 -6.54 6.36 26.70
CA PRO A 51 -7.89 6.85 26.48
C PRO A 51 -8.64 7.01 27.80
N ASN A 52 -9.50 8.02 27.89
CA ASN A 52 -10.46 8.13 28.97
C ASN A 52 -11.61 7.13 28.75
N ALA A 53 -11.61 6.03 29.50
CA ALA A 53 -12.62 4.97 29.39
C ALA A 53 -14.03 5.41 29.87
N GLU A 54 -14.10 6.41 30.74
CA GLU A 54 -15.36 6.94 31.28
C GLU A 54 -15.98 7.99 30.34
N HIS A 55 -15.19 8.57 29.43
CA HIS A 55 -15.66 9.56 28.48
C HIS A 55 -16.42 8.91 27.32
N LYS A 56 -17.66 9.34 27.10
CA LYS A 56 -18.43 8.98 25.91
C LYS A 56 -18.15 10.02 24.82
N PRO A 57 -17.50 9.63 23.69
CA PRO A 57 -17.29 10.52 22.57
C PRO A 57 -18.61 11.06 22.05
N GLN A 58 -18.58 12.25 21.48
CA GLN A 58 -19.71 12.80 20.77
C GLN A 58 -19.91 12.05 19.45
N ASP A 59 -21.13 12.12 18.90
CA ASP A 59 -21.37 11.58 17.57
C ASP A 59 -20.67 12.45 16.52
N TYR A 60 -20.00 11.79 15.57
CA TYR A 60 -19.32 12.40 14.43
C TYR A 60 -19.81 11.81 13.10
N SER A 61 -20.92 11.06 13.09
CA SER A 61 -21.51 10.47 11.89
C SER A 61 -21.95 11.51 10.84
N ASP A 62 -22.36 12.69 11.31
CA ASP A 62 -22.73 13.88 10.53
C ASP A 62 -21.53 14.59 9.91
N VAL A 63 -20.32 14.35 10.43
CA VAL A 63 -19.09 14.95 9.90
C VAL A 63 -18.79 14.33 8.55
N ARG A 64 -19.40 14.89 7.51
CA ARG A 64 -18.96 14.68 6.13
C ARG A 64 -17.56 15.26 6.01
N GLY A 65 -16.57 14.40 5.77
CA GLY A 65 -15.20 14.84 5.85
C GLY A 65 -14.18 13.77 5.50
N GLU A 66 -12.94 14.18 5.67
CA GLU A 66 -11.72 13.56 5.13
C GLU A 66 -11.23 12.35 5.96
N TYR A 67 -11.84 12.08 7.11
CA TYR A 67 -11.48 11.01 8.05
C TYR A 67 -12.73 10.26 8.50
N ALA A 68 -12.60 8.95 8.75
CA ALA A 68 -13.71 8.14 9.22
C ALA A 68 -14.21 8.63 10.59
N PRO A 69 -15.54 8.68 10.82
CA PRO A 69 -16.12 9.09 12.11
C PRO A 69 -15.57 8.34 13.34
N ALA A 70 -15.18 7.08 13.14
CA ALA A 70 -14.56 6.25 14.17
C ALA A 70 -13.21 6.82 14.66
N VAL A 71 -12.44 7.47 13.78
CA VAL A 71 -11.16 8.10 14.13
C VAL A 71 -11.38 9.27 15.06
N TYR A 72 -12.37 10.14 14.78
CA TYR A 72 -12.73 11.24 15.67
C TYR A 72 -13.23 10.75 17.02
N SER A 73 -14.08 9.72 17.01
CA SER A 73 -14.62 9.12 18.24
C SER A 73 -13.50 8.52 19.11
N ALA A 74 -12.53 7.86 18.51
CA ALA A 74 -11.36 7.32 19.21
C ALA A 74 -10.46 8.44 19.73
N LEU A 75 -10.13 9.42 18.88
CA LEU A 75 -9.24 10.53 19.20
C LEU A 75 -9.80 11.44 20.31
N GLU A 76 -11.13 11.60 20.38
CA GLU A 76 -11.77 12.38 21.44
C GLU A 76 -11.44 11.82 22.83
N ARG A 77 -11.38 10.49 23.00
CA ARG A 77 -11.03 9.87 24.28
C ARG A 77 -9.61 10.19 24.74
N HIS A 78 -8.75 10.59 23.82
CA HIS A 78 -7.37 10.98 24.11
C HIS A 78 -7.20 12.49 24.29
N LEU A 79 -8.26 13.30 24.21
CA LEU A 79 -8.13 14.73 24.45
C LEU A 79 -7.80 15.02 25.93
N PRO A 80 -7.05 16.10 26.21
CA PRO A 80 -6.79 16.54 27.57
C PRO A 80 -8.11 16.96 28.26
N PRO A 81 -8.21 16.87 29.61
CA PRO A 81 -9.44 17.20 30.33
C PRO A 81 -10.02 18.57 29.97
N SER A 82 -9.16 19.58 29.79
CA SER A 82 -9.53 20.93 29.37
C SER A 82 -10.27 21.01 28.03
N LEU A 83 -10.05 20.05 27.14
CA LEU A 83 -10.72 19.96 25.83
C LEU A 83 -11.87 18.94 25.82
N LEU A 84 -11.93 18.00 26.77
CA LEU A 84 -13.06 17.06 26.90
C LEU A 84 -14.36 17.77 27.29
N ASP A 85 -14.26 18.84 28.06
CA ASP A 85 -15.40 19.65 28.47
C ASP A 85 -15.73 20.79 27.47
N ALA A 86 -14.88 20.96 26.44
CA ALA A 86 -15.07 22.00 25.44
C ALA A 86 -16.20 21.68 24.45
N ASP A 87 -16.64 22.70 23.72
CA ASP A 87 -17.62 22.55 22.66
C ASP A 87 -17.15 21.59 21.56
N ARG A 88 -18.12 20.88 20.97
CA ARG A 88 -17.92 19.93 19.88
C ARG A 88 -17.09 20.50 18.73
N GLY A 89 -17.36 21.75 18.35
CA GLY A 89 -16.63 22.43 17.26
C GLY A 89 -15.15 22.64 17.58
N VAL A 90 -14.83 22.95 18.85
CA VAL A 90 -13.45 23.16 19.31
C VAL A 90 -12.69 21.83 19.33
N LYS A 91 -13.32 20.77 19.84
CA LYS A 91 -12.79 19.40 19.79
C LYS A 91 -12.50 18.97 18.36
N LEU A 92 -13.48 19.13 17.48
CA LEU A 92 -13.37 18.72 16.07
C LEU A 92 -12.24 19.48 15.35
N HIS A 93 -12.14 20.80 15.55
CA HIS A 93 -11.07 21.59 14.98
C HIS A 93 -9.69 21.12 15.46
N PHE A 94 -9.54 20.92 16.77
CA PHE A 94 -8.29 20.45 17.36
C PHE A 94 -7.89 19.05 16.86
N MET A 95 -8.85 18.13 16.77
CA MET A 95 -8.65 16.79 16.22
C MET A 95 -8.25 16.84 14.73
N ARG A 96 -8.89 17.70 13.93
CA ARG A 96 -8.52 17.90 12.52
C ARG A 96 -7.09 18.43 12.37
N ASP A 97 -6.70 19.40 13.19
CA ASP A 97 -5.35 19.96 13.18
C ASP A 97 -4.27 18.91 13.51
N ILE A 98 -4.58 17.95 14.39
CA ILE A 98 -3.70 16.82 14.67
C ILE A 98 -3.64 15.90 13.45
N LEU A 99 -4.79 15.44 12.96
CA LEU A 99 -4.86 14.47 11.86
C LEU A 99 -4.22 15.02 10.57
N ALA A 100 -4.33 16.32 10.31
CA ALA A 100 -3.72 16.97 9.15
C ALA A 100 -2.18 16.91 9.14
N ARG A 101 -1.54 16.75 10.32
CA ARG A 101 -0.08 16.60 10.44
C ARG A 101 0.40 15.20 10.10
N TYR A 102 -0.41 14.19 10.40
CA TYR A 102 -0.07 12.78 10.19
C TYR A 102 -0.57 12.23 8.85
N TRP A 103 -1.58 12.86 8.27
CA TRP A 103 -2.14 12.49 6.98
C TRP A 103 -2.41 13.76 6.16
N PRO A 104 -1.36 14.34 5.55
CA PRO A 104 -1.44 15.61 4.84
C PRO A 104 -2.40 15.57 3.65
N GLN A 105 -2.87 16.74 3.21
CA GLN A 105 -3.81 16.84 2.07
C GLN A 105 -3.24 16.24 0.78
N GLY A 106 -1.92 16.33 0.57
CA GLY A 106 -1.27 15.78 -0.61
C GLY A 106 -1.40 14.26 -0.71
N GLU A 107 -1.18 13.53 0.39
CA GLU A 107 -1.32 12.08 0.46
C GLU A 107 -2.77 11.65 0.29
N ARG A 108 -3.70 12.38 0.92
CA ARG A 108 -5.15 12.22 0.73
C ARG A 108 -5.57 12.31 -0.73
N ASN A 109 -5.16 13.39 -1.39
CA ASN A 109 -5.48 13.62 -2.80
C ASN A 109 -4.85 12.55 -3.69
N LYS A 110 -3.70 11.97 -3.33
CA LYS A 110 -3.13 10.84 -4.06
C LYS A 110 -4.00 9.58 -3.92
N VAL A 111 -4.39 9.21 -2.69
CA VAL A 111 -5.25 8.03 -2.45
C VAL A 111 -6.59 8.16 -3.16
N GLN A 112 -7.23 9.33 -3.05
CA GLN A 112 -8.52 9.58 -3.71
C GLN A 112 -8.40 9.52 -5.24
N ARG A 113 -7.36 10.14 -5.82
CA ARG A 113 -7.11 10.06 -7.27
C ARG A 113 -6.80 8.64 -7.72
N HIS A 114 -6.05 7.88 -6.93
CA HIS A 114 -5.77 6.47 -7.22
C HIS A 114 -7.07 5.65 -7.23
N LYS A 115 -7.95 5.86 -6.24
CA LYS A 115 -9.26 5.22 -6.19
C LYS A 115 -10.12 5.58 -7.41
N GLU A 116 -10.21 6.85 -7.76
CA GLU A 116 -10.96 7.30 -8.94
C GLU A 116 -10.39 6.72 -10.24
N TYR A 117 -9.07 6.64 -10.35
CA TYR A 117 -8.39 6.02 -11.47
C TYR A 117 -8.76 4.53 -11.61
N ARG A 118 -8.67 3.74 -10.52
CA ARG A 118 -9.05 2.32 -10.54
C ARG A 118 -10.52 2.14 -10.89
N GLN A 119 -11.41 2.95 -10.31
CA GLN A 119 -12.84 2.91 -10.61
C GLN A 119 -13.17 3.19 -12.08
N ARG A 120 -12.43 4.12 -12.72
CA ARG A 120 -12.60 4.37 -14.16
C ARG A 120 -12.17 3.17 -15.00
N ILE A 121 -11.08 2.50 -14.64
CA ILE A 121 -10.64 1.29 -15.33
C ILE A 121 -11.72 0.21 -15.19
N LEU A 122 -12.15 -0.09 -13.97
CA LEU A 122 -13.17 -1.12 -13.71
C LEU A 122 -14.50 -0.85 -14.43
N HIS A 123 -14.84 0.41 -14.71
CA HIS A 123 -16.05 0.75 -15.44
C HIS A 123 -15.92 0.61 -16.96
N LEU A 124 -14.72 0.84 -17.51
CA LEU A 124 -14.50 0.96 -18.95
C LEU A 124 -13.83 -0.27 -19.57
N TYR A 125 -13.02 -0.97 -18.80
CA TYR A 125 -12.35 -2.19 -19.20
C TYR A 125 -13.30 -3.38 -19.13
N LYS A 126 -13.21 -4.27 -20.11
CA LYS A 126 -13.95 -5.53 -20.12
C LYS A 126 -12.93 -6.68 -20.02
N PRO A 127 -12.99 -7.49 -18.96
CA PRO A 127 -12.16 -8.68 -18.83
C PRO A 127 -12.28 -9.62 -20.04
N LEU A 128 -11.18 -10.26 -20.41
CA LEU A 128 -11.19 -11.36 -21.37
C LEU A 128 -11.54 -12.68 -20.67
N HIS A 129 -10.96 -12.91 -19.50
CA HIS A 129 -11.10 -14.11 -18.67
C HIS A 129 -11.75 -13.76 -17.32
N GLU A 130 -13.08 -13.70 -17.28
CA GLU A 130 -13.83 -13.37 -16.06
C GLU A 130 -13.54 -14.31 -14.89
N GLU A 131 -13.16 -15.55 -15.18
CA GLU A 131 -12.76 -16.54 -14.17
C GLU A 131 -11.53 -16.13 -13.35
N LEU A 132 -10.60 -15.33 -13.89
CA LEU A 132 -9.43 -14.85 -13.14
C LEU A 132 -9.79 -13.91 -11.97
N TYR A 133 -10.99 -13.34 -12.00
CA TYR A 133 -11.43 -12.35 -11.02
C TYR A 133 -12.01 -12.97 -9.75
N ASN A 134 -12.19 -14.29 -9.75
CA ASN A 134 -12.65 -15.05 -8.61
C ASN A 134 -11.65 -16.16 -8.31
N MET A 135 -11.52 -16.53 -7.04
CA MET A 135 -10.59 -17.58 -6.63
C MET A 135 -11.14 -18.97 -7.03
N HIS A 136 -10.44 -19.65 -7.93
CA HIS A 136 -10.75 -21.03 -8.34
C HIS A 136 -9.56 -21.96 -8.09
N PRO A 137 -9.37 -22.47 -6.85
CA PRO A 137 -8.12 -23.11 -6.46
C PRO A 137 -7.73 -24.31 -7.34
N SER A 138 -8.68 -25.17 -7.68
CA SER A 138 -8.42 -26.35 -8.51
C SER A 138 -8.11 -26.05 -9.98
N ALA A 139 -8.48 -24.86 -10.47
CA ALA A 139 -8.14 -24.40 -11.82
C ALA A 139 -6.80 -23.64 -11.83
N PHE A 140 -6.45 -22.99 -10.71
CA PHE A 140 -5.29 -22.10 -10.65
C PHE A 140 -4.02 -22.81 -10.18
N PHE A 141 -4.16 -23.78 -9.28
CA PHE A 141 -3.04 -24.41 -8.60
C PHE A 141 -2.86 -25.86 -8.99
N LEU A 142 -1.61 -26.32 -8.94
CA LEU A 142 -1.29 -27.73 -9.08
C LEU A 142 -1.89 -28.54 -7.91
N PRO A 143 -2.39 -29.77 -8.16
CA PRO A 143 -2.94 -30.62 -7.10
C PRO A 143 -1.97 -30.86 -5.94
N THR A 144 -0.69 -31.09 -6.24
CA THR A 144 0.37 -31.28 -5.25
C THR A 144 0.55 -30.07 -4.34
N PHE A 145 0.40 -28.86 -4.87
CA PHE A 145 0.45 -27.64 -4.09
C PHE A 145 -0.77 -27.51 -3.16
N LEU A 146 -1.97 -27.78 -3.67
CA LEU A 146 -3.20 -27.74 -2.87
C LEU A 146 -3.18 -28.76 -1.73
N GLU A 147 -2.70 -29.97 -1.99
CA GLU A 147 -2.50 -31.00 -0.96
C GLU A 147 -1.55 -30.52 0.14
N ALA A 148 -0.44 -29.88 -0.24
CA ALA A 148 0.52 -29.34 0.72
C ALA A 148 -0.07 -28.22 1.59
N VAL A 149 -0.78 -27.27 0.98
CA VAL A 149 -1.47 -26.19 1.70
C VAL A 149 -2.58 -26.74 2.60
N SER A 150 -3.32 -27.76 2.16
CA SER A 150 -4.39 -28.36 2.95
C SER A 150 -3.86 -29.10 4.19
N SER A 151 -2.70 -29.74 4.08
CA SER A 151 -2.03 -30.41 5.20
C SER A 151 -1.43 -29.41 6.19
N ASN A 152 -1.00 -28.24 5.68
CA ASN A 152 -0.50 -27.12 6.47
C ASN A 152 0.60 -27.51 7.49
N SER A 153 1.50 -28.40 7.07
CA SER A 153 2.64 -28.87 7.86
C SER A 153 3.95 -28.54 7.16
N GLU A 154 5.01 -28.36 7.94
CA GLU A 154 6.35 -28.06 7.40
C GLU A 154 6.83 -29.20 6.49
N GLU A 155 6.61 -30.46 6.88
CA GLU A 155 7.00 -31.63 6.08
C GLU A 155 6.26 -31.64 4.74
N SER A 156 4.97 -31.29 4.75
CA SER A 156 4.16 -31.26 3.54
C SER A 156 4.62 -30.16 2.59
N PHE A 157 4.93 -28.97 3.09
CA PHE A 157 5.49 -27.91 2.25
C PHE A 157 6.88 -28.27 1.73
N ARG A 158 7.76 -28.80 2.59
CA ARG A 158 9.10 -29.25 2.19
C ARG A 158 9.06 -30.36 1.14
N SER A 159 8.01 -31.17 1.09
CA SER A 159 7.86 -32.22 0.07
C SER A 159 7.75 -31.69 -1.37
N ILE A 160 7.25 -30.46 -1.55
CA ILE A 160 7.06 -29.84 -2.88
C ILE A 160 8.08 -28.73 -3.18
N MET A 161 8.90 -28.36 -2.19
CA MET A 161 9.83 -27.24 -2.26
C MET A 161 11.28 -27.71 -2.35
N THR A 162 12.08 -26.93 -3.06
CA THR A 162 13.53 -26.96 -2.97
C THR A 162 14.01 -25.65 -2.38
N GLU A 163 15.16 -25.67 -1.70
CA GLU A 163 15.79 -24.47 -1.13
C GLU A 163 17.16 -24.28 -1.84
N PRO A 164 17.20 -23.59 -3.00
CA PRO A 164 18.44 -23.45 -3.76
C PRO A 164 19.52 -22.70 -3.00
N ILE A 165 19.11 -21.73 -2.17
CA ILE A 165 19.97 -21.00 -1.24
C ILE A 165 19.21 -20.79 0.09
N PRO A 166 19.92 -20.63 1.22
CA PRO A 166 19.28 -20.47 2.52
C PRO A 166 18.22 -19.36 2.54
N GLY A 167 17.01 -19.69 2.97
CA GLY A 167 15.88 -18.76 3.07
C GLY A 167 15.18 -18.44 1.75
N VAL A 168 15.54 -19.10 0.64
CA VAL A 168 14.86 -18.95 -0.66
C VAL A 168 14.30 -20.30 -1.10
N TYR A 169 12.98 -20.36 -1.26
CA TYR A 169 12.27 -21.57 -1.64
C TYR A 169 11.75 -21.50 -3.08
N SER A 170 11.84 -22.61 -3.79
CA SER A 170 11.36 -22.78 -5.16
C SER A 170 10.46 -24.00 -5.27
N PHE A 171 9.27 -23.83 -5.83
CA PHE A 171 8.27 -24.88 -5.99
C PHE A 171 7.33 -24.59 -7.16
N ALA A 172 6.76 -25.64 -7.72
CA ALA A 172 5.71 -25.53 -8.73
C ALA A 172 4.36 -25.30 -8.01
N MET A 173 3.68 -24.21 -8.36
CA MET A 173 2.45 -23.78 -7.70
C MET A 173 1.29 -23.65 -8.68
N LEU A 174 1.49 -22.93 -9.78
CA LEU A 174 0.44 -22.54 -10.71
C LEU A 174 0.28 -23.58 -11.83
N GLN A 175 -0.96 -23.75 -12.29
CA GLN A 175 -1.21 -24.52 -13.50
C GLN A 175 -0.76 -23.73 -14.74
N PRO A 176 -0.21 -24.40 -15.78
CA PRO A 176 0.15 -23.74 -17.03
C PRO A 176 -1.02 -22.98 -17.68
N ALA A 177 -2.22 -23.56 -17.65
CA ALA A 177 -3.43 -22.93 -18.17
C ALA A 177 -3.75 -21.60 -17.46
N PHE A 178 -3.57 -21.53 -16.15
CA PHE A 178 -3.71 -20.27 -15.41
C PHE A 178 -2.68 -19.23 -15.86
N CYS A 179 -1.43 -19.63 -16.04
CA CYS A 179 -0.39 -18.72 -16.52
C CYS A 179 -0.72 -18.17 -17.91
N GLU A 180 -1.20 -19.02 -18.83
CA GLU A 180 -1.62 -18.61 -20.18
C GLU A 180 -2.78 -17.62 -20.12
N MET A 181 -3.85 -17.93 -19.36
CA MET A 181 -4.98 -17.02 -19.19
C MET A 181 -4.58 -15.67 -18.60
N LEU A 182 -3.71 -15.67 -17.58
CA LEU A 182 -3.24 -14.42 -16.97
C LEU A 182 -2.44 -13.57 -17.97
N LEU A 183 -1.59 -14.19 -18.79
CA LEU A 183 -0.85 -13.48 -19.83
C LEU A 183 -1.78 -12.91 -20.90
N GLU A 184 -2.76 -13.69 -21.37
CA GLU A 184 -3.76 -13.22 -22.34
C GLU A 184 -4.60 -12.05 -21.79
N GLU A 185 -4.97 -12.10 -20.51
CA GLU A 185 -5.69 -11.03 -19.82
C GLU A 185 -4.85 -9.74 -19.73
N VAL A 186 -3.57 -9.86 -19.36
CA VAL A 186 -2.65 -8.71 -19.32
C VAL A 186 -2.46 -8.11 -20.70
N GLU A 187 -2.29 -8.93 -21.74
CA GLU A 187 -2.21 -8.44 -23.11
C GLU A 187 -3.49 -7.74 -23.56
N ASN A 188 -4.66 -8.29 -23.21
CA ASN A 188 -5.95 -7.67 -23.52
C ASN A 188 -6.08 -6.30 -22.85
N PHE A 189 -5.68 -6.20 -21.58
CA PHE A 189 -5.63 -4.95 -20.84
C PHE A 189 -4.69 -3.94 -21.53
N GLU A 190 -3.48 -4.32 -21.90
CA GLU A 190 -2.55 -3.41 -22.58
C GLU A 190 -3.08 -2.95 -23.95
N LYS A 191 -3.69 -3.84 -24.74
CA LYS A 191 -4.35 -3.50 -26.02
C LYS A 191 -5.46 -2.48 -25.80
N TRP A 192 -6.29 -2.67 -24.77
CA TRP A 192 -7.35 -1.73 -24.40
C TRP A 192 -6.80 -0.37 -23.97
N VAL A 193 -5.75 -0.34 -23.13
CA VAL A 193 -5.07 0.90 -22.70
C VAL A 193 -4.57 1.69 -23.91
N HIS A 194 -3.93 1.01 -24.87
CA HIS A 194 -3.44 1.64 -26.09
C HIS A 194 -4.58 2.18 -26.95
N ALA A 195 -5.64 1.39 -27.16
CA ALA A 195 -6.79 1.77 -27.97
C ALA A 195 -7.56 2.97 -27.39
N MET A 196 -7.76 3.01 -26.06
CA MET A 196 -8.41 4.12 -25.37
C MET A 196 -7.49 5.32 -25.12
N LYS A 197 -6.19 5.21 -25.42
CA LYS A 197 -5.15 6.18 -25.03
C LYS A 197 -5.21 6.50 -23.54
N PHE A 198 -5.51 5.49 -22.73
CA PHE A 198 -5.64 5.62 -21.29
C PHE A 198 -4.25 5.72 -20.66
N LYS A 199 -4.06 6.63 -19.72
CA LYS A 199 -2.78 6.74 -18.99
C LYS A 199 -2.84 5.85 -17.75
N ILE A 200 -2.08 4.76 -17.76
CA ILE A 200 -1.96 3.84 -16.62
C ILE A 200 -0.74 4.14 -15.76
N MET A 201 -0.80 3.71 -14.50
CA MET A 201 0.38 3.61 -13.64
C MET A 201 1.16 2.35 -14.01
N ARG A 202 2.50 2.47 -14.01
CA ARG A 202 3.40 1.35 -14.31
C ARG A 202 3.86 0.64 -13.04
N PRO A 203 4.15 -0.66 -13.11
CA PRO A 203 4.49 -1.47 -11.94
C PRO A 203 5.64 -0.93 -11.08
N ASN A 204 6.67 -0.40 -11.72
CA ASN A 204 7.82 0.20 -11.05
C ASN A 204 8.45 1.27 -11.95
N THR A 205 9.25 2.17 -11.38
CA THR A 205 10.01 3.19 -12.10
C THR A 205 11.01 2.62 -13.12
N MET A 206 11.47 1.38 -12.91
CA MET A 206 12.43 0.71 -13.81
C MET A 206 11.76 -0.03 -14.98
N ASN A 207 10.47 -0.38 -14.87
CA ASN A 207 9.76 -1.18 -15.87
C ASN A 207 8.76 -0.32 -16.64
N LYS A 208 9.02 -0.15 -17.93
CA LYS A 208 8.14 0.55 -18.87
C LYS A 208 6.98 -0.34 -19.33
N TYR A 209 7.15 -1.66 -19.27
CA TYR A 209 6.18 -2.65 -19.73
C TYR A 209 5.62 -3.52 -18.60
N GLY A 210 4.37 -3.94 -18.76
CA GLY A 210 3.62 -4.67 -17.75
C GLY A 210 2.51 -3.84 -17.10
N ALA A 211 1.77 -4.50 -16.20
CA ALA A 211 0.53 -4.00 -15.62
C ALA A 211 0.43 -4.32 -14.14
N VAL A 212 -0.16 -3.40 -13.37
CA VAL A 212 -0.55 -3.63 -11.98
C VAL A 212 -1.89 -4.35 -11.99
N LEU A 213 -1.95 -5.56 -11.43
CA LEU A 213 -3.12 -6.44 -11.52
C LEU A 213 -4.33 -5.89 -10.75
N ASP A 214 -4.05 -5.17 -9.66
CA ASP A 214 -5.07 -4.54 -8.84
C ASP A 214 -5.83 -3.43 -9.60
N ASP A 215 -5.16 -2.75 -10.55
CA ASP A 215 -5.73 -1.62 -11.27
C ASP A 215 -6.95 -2.00 -12.10
N PHE A 216 -6.95 -3.21 -12.63
CA PHE A 216 -8.01 -3.72 -13.50
C PHE A 216 -8.80 -4.87 -12.90
N GLY A 217 -8.69 -5.10 -11.57
CA GLY A 217 -9.71 -5.75 -10.75
C GLY A 217 -9.35 -7.09 -10.12
N LEU A 218 -8.09 -7.54 -10.18
CA LEU A 218 -7.70 -8.83 -9.59
C LEU A 218 -7.48 -8.78 -8.06
N GLU A 219 -7.50 -7.60 -7.44
CA GLU A 219 -7.20 -7.39 -6.00
C GLU A 219 -8.00 -8.34 -5.08
N ALA A 220 -9.28 -8.55 -5.34
CA ALA A 220 -10.12 -9.41 -4.48
C ALA A 220 -9.70 -10.89 -4.56
N MET A 221 -9.36 -11.37 -5.75
CA MET A 221 -8.85 -12.72 -5.97
C MET A 221 -7.45 -12.87 -5.33
N LEU A 222 -6.58 -11.87 -5.52
CA LEU A 222 -5.22 -11.87 -4.97
C LEU A 222 -5.18 -11.74 -3.44
N ASN A 223 -6.14 -11.06 -2.83
CA ASN A 223 -6.30 -11.08 -1.37
C ASN A 223 -6.53 -12.50 -0.87
N GLN A 224 -7.45 -13.25 -1.50
CA GLN A 224 -7.70 -14.65 -1.15
C GLN A 224 -6.48 -15.53 -1.43
N PHE A 225 -5.78 -15.29 -2.54
CA PHE A 225 -4.53 -15.97 -2.89
C PHE A 225 -3.50 -15.84 -1.76
N MET A 226 -3.24 -14.62 -1.34
CA MET A 226 -2.25 -14.32 -0.30
C MET A 226 -2.66 -14.89 1.05
N GLU A 227 -3.91 -14.68 1.46
CA GLU A 227 -4.41 -15.10 2.78
C GLU A 227 -4.48 -16.63 2.92
N GLN A 228 -4.99 -17.33 1.89
CA GLN A 228 -5.31 -18.74 2.01
C GLN A 228 -4.17 -19.67 1.56
N PHE A 229 -3.28 -19.21 0.67
CA PHE A 229 -2.28 -20.10 0.05
C PHE A 229 -0.84 -19.69 0.35
N ILE A 230 -0.55 -18.39 0.47
CA ILE A 230 0.82 -17.89 0.71
C ILE A 230 1.11 -17.66 2.20
N ALA A 231 0.17 -17.07 2.94
CA ALA A 231 0.35 -16.79 4.37
C ALA A 231 0.64 -18.06 5.21
N PRO A 232 0.03 -19.24 4.95
CA PRO A 232 0.37 -20.47 5.66
C PRO A 232 1.85 -20.88 5.48
N ILE A 233 2.36 -20.77 4.25
CA ILE A 233 3.77 -21.07 3.92
C ILE A 233 4.68 -20.08 4.66
N SER A 234 4.37 -18.79 4.55
CA SER A 234 5.15 -17.73 5.19
C SER A 234 5.22 -17.88 6.71
N ARG A 235 4.11 -18.28 7.34
CA ARG A 235 4.05 -18.54 8.78
C ARG A 235 4.99 -19.67 9.23
N VAL A 236 5.21 -20.68 8.38
CA VAL A 236 6.09 -21.81 8.70
C VAL A 236 7.56 -21.43 8.49
N PHE A 237 7.90 -20.89 7.33
CA PHE A 237 9.31 -20.70 6.95
C PHE A 237 9.93 -19.36 7.34
N TYR A 238 9.11 -18.39 7.72
CA TYR A 238 9.54 -17.02 8.03
C TYR A 238 8.94 -16.52 9.36
N ALA A 239 8.75 -17.42 10.33
CA ALA A 239 8.16 -17.09 11.63
C ALA A 239 8.94 -15.99 12.38
N GLU A 240 10.25 -15.93 12.18
CA GLU A 240 11.18 -14.98 12.79
C GLU A 240 11.07 -13.56 12.22
N VAL A 241 10.54 -13.40 11.01
CA VAL A 241 10.29 -12.09 10.36
C VAL A 241 8.80 -11.78 10.22
N GLY A 242 7.98 -12.37 11.10
CA GLY A 242 6.56 -12.07 11.21
C GLY A 242 5.67 -12.83 10.23
N GLY A 243 6.14 -13.88 9.57
CA GLY A 243 5.50 -14.51 8.41
C GLY A 243 3.98 -14.73 8.43
N GLY A 244 3.33 -14.86 9.59
CA GLY A 244 1.87 -14.91 9.74
C GLY A 244 1.14 -13.55 9.76
N THR A 245 1.82 -12.42 9.56
CA THR A 245 1.25 -11.07 9.63
C THR A 245 1.28 -10.33 8.29
N LEU A 246 1.23 -11.07 7.18
CA LEU A 246 1.07 -10.47 5.85
C LEU A 246 -0.31 -9.80 5.77
N ASP A 247 -0.32 -8.49 5.53
CA ASP A 247 -1.54 -7.65 5.57
C ASP A 247 -1.76 -6.84 4.29
N SER A 248 -0.82 -6.90 3.36
CA SER A 248 -0.80 -6.11 2.15
C SER A 248 -0.07 -6.83 1.03
N HIS A 249 -0.44 -6.51 -0.21
CA HIS A 249 0.24 -6.99 -1.40
C HIS A 249 0.26 -5.88 -2.45
N HIS A 250 1.18 -6.00 -3.40
CA HIS A 250 1.22 -5.19 -4.60
C HIS A 250 1.53 -6.10 -5.78
N ALA A 251 0.49 -6.51 -6.49
CA ALA A 251 0.62 -7.50 -7.54
C ALA A 251 0.77 -6.84 -8.91
N PHE A 252 1.78 -7.27 -9.66
CA PHE A 252 2.04 -6.77 -10.99
C PHE A 252 2.75 -7.81 -11.85
N VAL A 253 2.61 -7.65 -13.17
CA VAL A 253 3.35 -8.41 -14.18
C VAL A 253 4.37 -7.48 -14.82
N VAL A 254 5.57 -8.02 -15.10
CA VAL A 254 6.64 -7.34 -15.83
C VAL A 254 6.92 -8.13 -17.09
N GLU A 255 7.16 -7.41 -18.20
CA GLU A 255 7.55 -8.03 -19.46
C GLU A 255 8.97 -7.61 -19.84
N TYR A 256 9.84 -8.61 -20.04
CA TYR A 256 11.21 -8.43 -20.53
C TYR A 256 11.32 -8.88 -21.99
N GLY A 257 12.16 -8.21 -22.78
CA GLY A 257 12.36 -8.53 -24.19
C GLY A 257 13.59 -7.84 -24.77
N LYS A 258 14.14 -8.38 -25.87
CA LYS A 258 15.38 -7.88 -26.50
C LYS A 258 15.30 -6.41 -26.97
N ASP A 259 14.09 -5.92 -27.24
CA ASP A 259 13.80 -4.51 -27.56
C ASP A 259 12.94 -3.81 -26.47
N ARG A 260 12.84 -4.42 -25.28
CA ARG A 260 12.10 -3.91 -24.12
C ARG A 260 13.08 -3.65 -22.98
N ASP A 261 12.63 -3.52 -21.73
CA ASP A 261 13.51 -3.13 -20.62
C ASP A 261 14.65 -4.16 -20.43
N VAL A 262 15.86 -3.81 -20.89
CA VAL A 262 17.04 -4.71 -20.91
C VAL A 262 17.97 -4.49 -19.71
N GLU A 263 17.74 -3.45 -18.91
CA GLU A 263 18.59 -3.08 -17.77
C GLU A 263 17.78 -3.22 -16.47
N LEU A 264 18.13 -4.26 -15.70
CA LEU A 264 17.74 -4.46 -14.29
C LEU A 264 18.77 -3.85 -13.36
#